data_AF-A0A6N1NQB7-F1
#
_entry.id   AF-A0A6N1NQB7-F1
#
_cell.length_a   1.000
_cell.length_b   1.000
_cell.length_c   1.000
_cell.angle_alpha   90.00
_cell.angle_beta   90.00
_cell.angle_gamma   90.00
#
_symmetry.space_group_name_H-M   'P 1'
#
loop_
_entity.id
_entity.type
_entity.pdbx_description
1 polymer ?
#
loop_
_entity_poly.entity_id
_entity_poly.type
_entity_poly.pdbx_seq_one_letter_code
_entity_poly.pdbx_strand_id
1 'polypeptide(L)' 'MNKDKLRLNPLKYKTYISNIRCPRCQKGVLVRNLSKKGIFWWGCTNLKNGCRVMYYDNNGNPKI' A
#
# COMPACT_ATOMS: atom_id res chain seq x y z
N MET A 1 21.58 11.29 10.48
CA MET A 1 20.24 11.66 9.97
C MET A 1 19.40 10.40 9.91
N ASN A 2 18.33 10.38 10.69
CA ASN A 2 17.87 9.23 11.43
C ASN A 2 17.08 8.24 10.57
N LYS A 3 17.58 7.02 10.52
CA LYS A 3 16.89 5.85 9.97
C LYS A 3 15.89 5.41 11.01
N ASP A 4 14.65 5.86 10.91
CA ASP A 4 13.53 5.30 11.67
C ASP A 4 13.35 3.82 11.29
N LYS A 5 14.16 2.98 11.93
CA LYS A 5 14.02 1.53 11.98
C LYS A 5 12.82 1.23 12.88
N LEU A 6 11.63 1.46 12.35
CA LEU A 6 10.45 0.75 12.81
C LEU A 6 10.76 -0.75 12.63
N ARG A 7 10.85 -1.47 13.74
CA ARG A 7 10.97 -2.94 13.79
C ARG A 7 9.72 -3.54 13.15
N LEU A 8 9.73 -3.67 11.83
CA LEU A 8 8.69 -4.33 11.05
C LEU A 8 8.97 -5.83 11.05
N ASN A 9 7.97 -6.60 11.47
CA ASN A 9 7.97 -8.05 11.45
C ASN A 9 8.23 -8.53 10.00
N PRO A 10 9.30 -9.30 9.72
CA PRO A 10 9.85 -9.52 8.38
C PRO A 10 9.08 -10.55 7.54
N LEU A 11 7.75 -10.61 7.63
CA LEU A 11 6.94 -11.47 6.76
C LEU A 11 6.18 -10.65 5.69
N LYS A 12 6.81 -10.62 4.51
CA LYS A 12 6.20 -10.79 3.17
C LYS A 12 5.66 -9.61 2.36
N TYR A 13 5.89 -8.35 2.68
CA TYR A 13 5.41 -7.26 1.82
C TYR A 13 6.45 -6.16 1.57
N LYS A 14 7.35 -6.46 0.63
CA LYS A 14 8.27 -5.48 0.04
C LYS A 14 7.49 -4.66 -0.98
N THR A 15 6.64 -3.77 -0.50
CA THR A 15 5.70 -2.99 -1.33
C THR A 15 6.02 -1.51 -1.24
N TYR A 16 5.97 -0.84 -2.37
CA TYR A 16 6.26 0.58 -2.47
C TYR A 16 5.17 1.35 -1.72
N ILE A 17 5.53 1.89 -0.55
CA ILE A 17 4.67 2.79 0.22
C ILE A 17 4.65 4.13 -0.51
N SER A 18 3.47 4.57 -0.95
CA SER A 18 3.31 5.89 -1.55
C SER A 18 2.86 6.93 -0.52
N ASN A 19 3.01 8.20 -0.89
CA ASN A 19 2.44 9.33 -0.13
C ASN A 19 0.97 9.59 -0.50
N ILE A 20 0.32 8.69 -1.24
CA ILE A 20 -1.08 8.85 -1.66
C ILE A 20 -1.97 8.41 -0.51
N ARG A 21 -2.73 9.36 0.05
CA ARG A 21 -3.72 9.05 1.09
C ARG A 21 -4.84 8.20 0.51
N CYS A 22 -5.28 7.20 1.27
CA CYS A 22 -6.43 6.39 0.88
C CYS A 22 -7.68 7.29 0.87
N PRO A 23 -8.38 7.46 -0.27
CA PRO A 23 -9.55 8.34 -0.31
C PRO A 23 -10.76 7.75 0.41
N ARG A 24 -10.80 6.43 0.64
CA ARG A 24 -11.89 5.78 1.36
C ARG A 24 -11.85 5.99 2.87
N CYS A 25 -10.69 5.82 3.50
CA CYS A 25 -10.58 5.92 4.95
C CYS A 25 -9.84 7.15 5.45
N GLN A 26 -9.06 7.82 4.59
CA GLN A 26 -8.25 9.01 4.87
C GLN A 26 -7.24 8.89 6.04
N LYS A 27 -7.16 7.71 6.66
CA LYS A 27 -6.29 7.40 7.80
C LYS A 27 -5.01 6.67 7.39
N GLY A 28 -5.06 5.93 6.28
CA GLY A 28 -3.92 5.17 5.75
C GLY A 28 -3.43 5.70 4.41
N VAL A 29 -2.33 5.14 3.93
CA VAL A 29 -1.76 5.42 2.62
C VAL A 29 -1.93 4.23 1.68
N LEU A 30 -1.84 4.48 0.38
CA LEU A 30 -1.86 3.43 -0.64
C LEU A 30 -0.46 2.83 -0.80
N VAL A 31 -0.40 1.51 -0.87
CA VAL A 31 0.80 0.71 -1.13
C VAL A 31 0.65 -0.01 -2.45
N ARG A 32 1.69 0.04 -3.28
CA ARG A 32 1.74 -0.68 -4.55
C ARG A 32 2.23 -2.09 -4.32
N ASN A 33 1.46 -3.03 -4.85
CA ASN A 33 1.54 -4.43 -4.55
C ASN A 33 1.61 -5.23 -5.84
N LEU A 34 2.42 -6.28 -5.86
CA LEU A 34 2.48 -7.21 -6.97
C LEU A 34 1.72 -8.48 -6.60
N SER A 35 0.69 -8.80 -7.37
CA SER A 35 -0.02 -10.08 -7.26
C SER A 35 0.88 -11.22 -7.75
N LYS A 36 0.62 -12.45 -7.30
CA LYS A 36 1.31 -13.66 -7.78
C LYS A 36 1.21 -13.84 -9.30
N LYS A 37 0.16 -13.27 -9.91
CA LYS A 37 -0.07 -13.26 -11.36
C LYS A 37 0.71 -12.18 -12.13
N GLY A 38 1.62 -11.45 -11.47
CA GLY A 38 2.38 -10.36 -12.11
C GLY A 38 1.59 -9.04 -12.28
N ILE A 39 0.39 -8.94 -11.70
CA ILE A 39 -0.45 -7.75 -11.81
C ILE A 39 -0.16 -6.81 -10.65
N PHE A 40 0.12 -5.55 -10.95
CA PHE A 40 0.24 -4.50 -9.95
C PHE A 40 -1.14 -3.99 -9.50
N TRP A 41 -1.28 -3.74 -8.20
CA TRP A 41 -2.49 -3.21 -7.60
C TRP A 41 -2.15 -2.36 -6.37
N TRP A 42 -3.06 -1.49 -5.97
CA TRP A 42 -2.87 -0.59 -4.85
C TRP A 42 -3.83 -0.94 -3.71
N GLY A 43 -3.28 -1.14 -2.52
CA GLY A 43 -4.08 -1.42 -1.30
C GLY A 43 -3.83 -0.38 -0.22
N CYS A 44 -4.71 -0.28 0.76
CA CYS A 44 -4.48 0.61 1.91
C CYS A 44 -3.68 -0.10 3.01
N THR A 45 -2.75 0.61 3.64
CA THR A 45 -2.04 0.14 4.84
C THR A 45 -2.96 -0.08 6.04
N ASN A 46 -4.11 0.61 6.07
CA ASN A 46 -5.09 0.55 7.15
C ASN A 46 -6.06 -0.64 7.04
N LEU A 47 -5.62 -1.74 6.43
CA LEU A 47 -6.42 -2.95 6.24
C LEU A 47 -6.90 -3.56 7.57
N LYS A 48 -6.04 -3.50 8.60
CA LYS A 48 -6.33 -3.99 9.96
C LYS A 48 -7.55 -3.29 10.59
N ASN A 49 -7.76 -2.02 10.27
CA ASN A 49 -8.89 -1.23 10.76
C ASN A 49 -10.09 -1.28 9.80
N GLY A 50 -10.13 -2.27 8.90
CA GLY A 50 -11.26 -2.54 8.00
C GLY A 50 -11.18 -1.86 6.62
N CYS A 51 -10.11 -1.11 6.31
CA CYS A 51 -10.00 -0.47 5.00
C CYS A 51 -9.50 -1.44 3.92
N ARG A 52 -10.43 -2.17 3.30
CA ARG A 52 -10.18 -3.14 2.20
C ARG A 52 -10.32 -2.51 0.82
N VAL A 53 -9.66 -1.39 0.55
CA VAL A 53 -9.62 -0.82 -0.81
C VAL A 53 -8.62 -1.56 -1.67
N MET A 54 -8.98 -1.72 -2.93
CA MET A 54 -8.10 -2.15 -4.00
C MET A 54 -8.31 -1.23 -5.19
N TYR A 55 -7.22 -0.69 -5.74
CA TYR A 55 -7.22 0.07 -6.98
C TYR A 55 -6.32 -0.61 -8.00
N TYR A 56 -6.68 -0.50 -9.26
CA TYR A 56 -5.81 -0.96 -10.34
C TYR A 56 -4.59 -0.05 -10.45
N ASP A 57 -3.44 -0.64 -10.78
CA ASP A 57 -2.27 0.12 -11.16
C ASP A 57 -2.41 0.61 -12.60
N ASN A 58 -2.29 1.92 -12.78
CA ASN A 58 -2.22 2.59 -14.06
C ASN A 58 -0.82 3.21 -14.22
N ASN A 59 0.09 2.46 -14.86
CA ASN A 59 1.47 2.88 -15.11
C ASN A 59 2.19 3.41 -13.85
N GLY A 60 2.07 2.69 -12.72
CA GLY A 60 2.69 3.11 -11.46
C GLY A 60 1.90 4.13 -10.64
N ASN A 61 0.64 4.39 -10.98
CA ASN A 61 -0.28 5.23 -10.20
C ASN A 61 -1.56 4.46 -9.86
N PRO A 62 -2.17 4.65 -8.68
CA PRO A 62 -3.49 4.08 -8.38
C PRO A 62 -4.56 4.74 -9.23
N LYS A 63 -5.42 3.94 -9.86
CA LYS A 63 -6.66 4.40 -10.48
C LYS A 63 -7.74 4.53 -9.39
N ILE A 64 -7.77 5.68 -8.74
CA ILE A 64 -8.69 6.04 -7.63
C ILE A 64 -9.99 6.65 -8.12
#